data_AF-A0AAD9N1N9-F1
#
_entry.id   AF-A0AAD9N1N9-F1
#
_cell.length_a   1.000
_cell.length_b   1.000
_cell.length_c   1.000
_cell.angle_alpha   90.00
_cell.angle_beta   90.00
_cell.angle_gamma   90.00
#
_symmetry.space_group_name_H-M   'P 1'
#
loop_
_entity.id
_entity.type
_entity.pdbx_description
1 polymer ?
#
loop_
_entity_poly.entity_id
_entity_poly.type
_entity_poly.pdbx_seq_one_letter_code
_entity_poly.pdbx_strand_id
1 'polypeptide(L)'
;MLEYISAGVLQPIKALMSSSVFHFSLLNSVELLCLNQIRLGNSDDGGWDMCLAGSFEPEVNNCLVYSFGINNDWGFDDAVTQQFGCLVRAFDPTMKNYKKATKRGDNIYFYPLGIYGKNTILNIYGHGMCRVRTLGTLRKQFQDERKVIDYLKMDVEGSEWPALKAIFAEGFLSKYVKQISIEYHSYDSAKNGQDYLKILARIEELGFRKWNVHWNMNCLRMTRNDLSITRCTEVYYVNMNFF
;
A
#
# COMPACT_ATOMS: atom_id res chain seq x y z
N MET A 1 -7.79 -32.20 24.20
CA MET A 1 -8.57 -33.04 23.28
C MET A 1 -8.67 -32.30 21.96
N LEU A 2 -7.60 -32.39 21.17
CA LEU A 2 -7.51 -31.86 19.81
C LEU A 2 -7.36 -33.07 18.88
N GLU A 3 -7.83 -32.88 17.66
CA GLU A 3 -7.79 -33.77 16.49
C GLU A 3 -9.00 -34.70 16.31
N TYR A 4 -9.86 -34.34 15.35
CA TYR A 4 -10.12 -35.10 14.13
C TYR A 4 -11.07 -34.29 13.23
N ILE A 5 -10.53 -33.29 12.51
CA ILE A 5 -11.23 -32.72 11.34
C ILE A 5 -10.76 -33.53 10.14
N SER A 6 -11.66 -34.28 9.51
CA SER A 6 -11.32 -35.20 8.42
C SER A 6 -10.76 -34.47 7.20
N ALA A 7 -9.86 -35.12 6.46
CA ALA A 7 -9.27 -34.60 5.23
C ALA A 7 -10.32 -34.17 4.17
N GLY A 8 -11.53 -34.75 4.22
CA GLY A 8 -12.64 -34.44 3.31
C GLY A 8 -13.32 -33.09 3.56
N VAL A 9 -13.20 -32.50 4.75
CA VAL A 9 -13.71 -31.14 5.06
C VAL A 9 -12.65 -30.08 4.74
N LEU A 10 -11.37 -30.43 4.88
CA LEU A 10 -10.24 -29.54 4.56
C LEU A 10 -10.10 -29.24 3.07
N GLN A 11 -10.43 -30.19 2.19
CA GLN A 11 -10.31 -30.04 0.74
C GLN A 11 -11.26 -28.96 0.15
N PRO A 12 -12.57 -28.95 0.45
CA PRO A 12 -13.48 -27.90 -0.01
C PRO A 12 -13.20 -26.54 0.66
N ILE A 13 -12.75 -26.50 1.92
CA ILE A 13 -12.31 -25.25 2.56
C ILE A 13 -11.06 -24.68 1.87
N LYS A 14 -10.07 -25.53 1.56
CA LYS A 14 -8.89 -25.15 0.77
C LYS A 14 -9.27 -24.69 -0.64
N ALA A 15 -10.26 -25.33 -1.26
CA ALA A 15 -10.78 -24.93 -2.58
C ALA A 15 -11.57 -23.60 -2.53
N LEU A 16 -12.30 -23.34 -1.45
CA LEU A 16 -12.99 -22.07 -1.23
C LEU A 16 -11.99 -20.94 -0.97
N MET A 17 -10.99 -21.20 -0.11
CA MET A 17 -9.87 -20.29 0.16
C MET A 17 -8.98 -20.06 -1.06
N SER A 18 -8.93 -20.99 -2.03
CA SER A 18 -8.22 -20.79 -3.30
C SER A 18 -9.11 -20.15 -4.38
N SER A 19 -10.40 -19.96 -4.13
CA SER A 19 -11.32 -19.37 -5.11
C SER A 19 -11.10 -17.86 -5.23
N SER A 20 -11.16 -17.33 -6.45
CA SER A 20 -11.05 -15.87 -6.68
C SER A 20 -12.16 -15.07 -5.99
N VAL A 21 -13.32 -15.68 -5.77
CA VAL A 21 -14.48 -15.04 -5.11
C VAL A 21 -14.19 -14.80 -3.63
N PHE A 22 -13.55 -15.76 -2.94
CA PHE A 22 -13.17 -15.59 -1.54
C PHE A 22 -12.10 -14.50 -1.36
N HIS A 23 -11.07 -14.49 -2.21
CA HIS A 23 -10.04 -13.45 -2.20
C HIS A 23 -10.64 -12.07 -2.45
N PHE A 24 -11.54 -11.98 -3.42
CA PHE A 24 -12.26 -10.75 -3.72
C PHE A 24 -13.09 -10.28 -2.52
N SER A 25 -13.87 -11.17 -1.90
CA SER A 25 -14.65 -10.84 -0.71
C SER A 25 -13.78 -10.33 0.44
N LEU A 26 -12.64 -10.98 0.70
CA LEU A 26 -11.72 -10.58 1.77
C LEU A 26 -11.05 -9.24 1.49
N LEU A 27 -10.62 -8.96 0.26
CA LEU A 27 -10.05 -7.67 -0.09
C LEU A 27 -11.06 -6.53 0.09
N ASN A 28 -12.34 -6.81 -0.19
CA ASN A 28 -13.43 -5.83 -0.13
C ASN A 28 -14.11 -5.73 1.23
N SER A 29 -13.72 -6.54 2.21
CA SER A 29 -14.33 -6.51 3.54
C SER A 29 -13.79 -5.34 4.36
N VAL A 30 -14.58 -4.28 4.48
CA VAL A 30 -14.33 -3.18 5.42
C VAL A 30 -14.60 -3.67 6.84
N GLU A 31 -13.67 -3.41 7.76
CA GLU A 31 -13.71 -3.92 9.14
C GLU A 31 -14.08 -2.85 10.17
N LEU A 32 -13.85 -1.57 9.84
CA LEU A 32 -14.26 -0.43 10.65
C LEU A 32 -14.65 0.75 9.77
N LEU A 33 -15.41 1.70 10.33
CA LEU A 33 -15.80 2.92 9.62
C LEU A 33 -14.94 4.09 10.12
N CYS A 34 -14.29 4.79 9.20
CA CYS A 34 -13.70 6.09 9.50
C CYS A 34 -14.70 7.20 9.16
N LEU A 35 -15.36 7.74 10.19
CA LEU A 35 -16.43 8.74 10.01
C LEU A 35 -15.90 10.11 9.57
N ASN A 36 -14.65 10.44 9.90
CA ASN A 36 -13.97 11.64 9.43
C ASN A 36 -12.86 11.23 8.47
N GLN A 37 -13.09 11.39 7.18
CA GLN A 37 -12.15 11.01 6.13
C GLN A 37 -12.12 12.08 5.04
N ILE A 38 -11.02 12.13 4.30
CA ILE A 38 -10.84 13.06 3.18
C ILE A 38 -10.20 12.33 2.01
N ARG A 39 -10.64 12.65 0.78
CA ARG A 39 -9.93 12.29 -0.45
C ARG A 39 -8.98 13.41 -0.83
N LEU A 40 -7.70 13.11 -0.97
CA LEU A 40 -6.64 14.05 -1.34
C LEU A 40 -6.15 13.77 -2.76
N GLY A 41 -6.03 14.81 -3.58
CA GLY A 41 -5.67 14.68 -4.99
C GLY A 41 -6.89 14.61 -5.91
N ASN A 42 -6.83 13.77 -6.95
CA ASN A 42 -7.91 13.66 -7.93
C ASN A 42 -9.18 13.08 -7.32
N SER A 43 -10.33 13.34 -7.95
CA SER A 43 -11.61 12.71 -7.54
C SER A 43 -11.63 11.21 -7.85
N ASP A 44 -10.96 10.79 -8.92
CA ASP A 44 -10.85 9.41 -9.37
C ASP A 44 -9.42 8.90 -9.17
N ASP A 45 -8.86 8.17 -10.15
CA ASP A 45 -7.49 7.68 -10.17
C ASP A 45 -6.44 8.77 -9.85
N GLY A 46 -5.44 8.42 -9.06
CA GLY A 46 -4.45 9.35 -8.51
C GLY A 46 -4.87 10.11 -7.24
N GLY A 47 -6.14 10.04 -6.83
CA GLY A 47 -6.60 10.47 -5.51
C GLY A 47 -6.51 9.38 -4.45
N TRP A 48 -6.28 9.75 -3.19
CA TRP A 48 -6.16 8.79 -2.09
C TRP A 48 -6.89 9.25 -0.84
N ASP A 49 -7.62 8.33 -0.22
CA ASP A 49 -8.39 8.59 0.99
C ASP A 49 -7.53 8.50 2.26
N MET A 50 -7.76 9.40 3.21
CA MET A 50 -7.07 9.44 4.49
C MET A 50 -8.09 9.51 5.62
N CYS A 51 -7.87 8.69 6.65
CA CYS A 51 -8.68 8.73 7.85
C CYS A 51 -8.15 9.84 8.77
N LEU A 52 -9.05 10.73 9.20
CA LEU A 52 -8.78 11.86 10.07
C LEU A 52 -9.49 11.69 11.43
N ALA A 53 -9.87 10.47 11.79
CA ALA A 53 -10.52 10.21 13.06
C ALA A 53 -9.47 10.13 14.19
N GLY A 54 -9.57 11.01 15.19
CA GLY A 54 -8.75 10.94 16.40
C GLY A 54 -7.25 11.03 16.11
N SER A 55 -6.47 10.07 16.63
CA SER A 55 -5.01 10.04 16.51
C SER A 55 -4.47 9.78 15.09
N PHE A 56 -5.37 9.44 14.15
CA PHE A 56 -5.01 9.24 12.74
C PHE A 56 -4.86 10.55 11.98
N GLU A 57 -5.47 11.65 12.45
CA GLU A 57 -5.30 12.97 11.83
C GLU A 57 -3.82 13.41 11.90
N PRO A 58 -3.21 13.82 10.77
CA PRO A 58 -1.84 14.33 10.78
C PRO A 58 -1.72 15.62 11.60
N GLU A 59 -0.69 15.72 12.42
CA GLU A 59 -0.37 16.98 13.11
C GLU A 59 0.15 18.01 12.11
N VAL A 60 -0.43 19.22 12.12
CA VAL A 60 -0.10 20.28 11.17
C VAL A 60 1.38 20.65 11.26
N ASN A 61 2.08 20.63 10.12
CA ASN A 61 3.52 20.84 9.97
C ASN A 61 4.42 19.85 10.73
N ASN A 62 3.86 18.79 11.31
CA ASN A 62 4.58 17.77 12.06
C ASN A 62 4.12 16.35 11.70
N CYS A 63 4.04 16.08 10.40
CA CYS A 63 3.68 14.78 9.86
C CYS A 63 4.63 14.31 8.77
N LEU A 64 4.78 13.00 8.63
CA LEU A 64 5.67 12.35 7.68
C LEU A 64 4.90 11.39 6.78
N VAL A 65 5.00 11.62 5.47
CA VAL A 65 4.36 10.80 4.44
C VAL A 65 5.43 10.13 3.59
N TYR A 66 5.26 8.83 3.35
CA TYR A 66 6.02 8.09 2.33
C TYR A 66 5.06 7.76 1.19
N SER A 67 5.35 8.25 0.00
CA SER A 67 4.50 8.11 -1.19
C SER A 67 5.28 7.40 -2.28
N PHE A 68 4.86 6.18 -2.63
CA PHE A 68 5.47 5.39 -3.69
C PHE A 68 4.56 5.31 -4.92
N GLY A 69 5.18 5.34 -6.11
CA GLY A 69 4.54 5.38 -7.43
C GLY A 69 3.82 6.69 -7.65
N ILE A 70 4.58 7.69 -8.09
CA ILE A 70 4.05 9.02 -8.35
C ILE A 70 3.52 9.08 -9.77
N ASN A 71 4.19 8.45 -10.73
CA ASN A 71 3.79 8.39 -12.15
C ASN A 71 3.52 9.78 -12.79
N ASN A 72 4.19 10.83 -12.31
CA ASN A 72 3.91 12.24 -12.62
C ASN A 72 2.55 12.79 -12.17
N ASP A 73 1.77 12.00 -11.43
CA ASP A 73 0.60 12.48 -10.70
C ASP A 73 1.03 12.92 -9.30
N TRP A 74 0.96 14.22 -9.06
CA TRP A 74 1.34 14.84 -7.80
C TRP A 74 0.13 15.25 -6.96
N GLY A 75 -1.09 14.93 -7.39
CA GLY A 75 -2.32 15.45 -6.79
C GLY A 75 -2.40 15.16 -5.29
N PHE A 76 -2.18 13.90 -4.90
CA PHE A 76 -2.14 13.50 -3.49
C PHE A 76 -1.01 14.20 -2.72
N ASP A 77 0.22 14.17 -3.26
CA ASP A 77 1.41 14.69 -2.58
C ASP A 77 1.30 16.21 -2.36
N ASP A 78 0.83 16.95 -3.37
CA ASP A 78 0.59 18.38 -3.26
C ASP A 78 -0.54 18.65 -2.25
N ALA A 79 -1.66 17.92 -2.32
CA ALA A 79 -2.81 18.11 -1.44
C ALA A 79 -2.47 17.84 0.05
N VAL A 80 -1.73 16.78 0.37
CA VAL A 80 -1.37 16.49 1.77
C VAL A 80 -0.44 17.55 2.36
N THR A 81 0.46 18.12 1.55
CA THR A 81 1.30 19.23 2.00
C THR A 81 0.52 20.54 2.15
N GLN A 82 -0.44 20.82 1.28
CA GLN A 82 -1.27 22.02 1.37
C GLN A 82 -2.23 21.96 2.55
N GLN A 83 -2.83 20.80 2.81
CA GLN A 83 -3.81 20.61 3.86
C GLN A 83 -3.18 20.53 5.25
N PHE A 84 -2.05 19.81 5.38
CA PHE A 84 -1.47 19.49 6.69
C PHE A 84 -0.01 19.94 6.85
N GLY A 85 0.67 20.40 5.80
CA GLY A 85 2.08 20.77 5.89
C GLY A 85 3.03 19.59 6.07
N CYS A 86 2.61 18.36 5.76
CA CYS A 86 3.45 17.17 5.97
C CYS A 86 4.74 17.20 5.16
N LEU A 87 5.82 16.66 5.73
CA LEU A 87 7.02 16.28 4.98
C LEU A 87 6.70 15.03 4.15
N VAL A 88 6.79 15.15 2.83
CA VAL A 88 6.56 14.04 1.90
C VAL A 88 7.88 13.56 1.33
N ARG A 89 8.15 12.26 1.47
CA ARG A 89 9.16 11.54 0.70
C ARG A 89 8.48 10.81 -0.44
N ALA A 90 8.63 11.33 -1.64
CA ALA A 90 8.03 10.82 -2.86
C ALA A 90 9.04 9.93 -3.61
N PHE A 91 8.60 8.79 -4.12
CA PHE A 91 9.46 7.74 -4.67
C PHE A 91 8.89 7.17 -5.97
N ASP A 92 9.66 7.28 -7.04
CA ASP A 92 9.33 6.61 -8.30
C ASP A 92 10.58 6.38 -9.16
N PRO A 93 10.99 5.13 -9.43
CA PRO A 93 12.17 4.87 -10.23
C PRO A 93 11.93 4.98 -11.74
N THR A 94 10.69 5.20 -12.18
CA THR A 94 10.22 5.10 -13.57
C THR A 94 10.02 6.47 -14.25
N MET A 95 9.96 7.55 -13.46
CA MET A 95 9.79 8.93 -13.93
C MET A 95 11.01 9.48 -14.67
N LYS A 96 10.99 9.37 -16.00
CA LYS A 96 12.12 9.70 -16.90
C LYS A 96 12.67 11.13 -16.75
N ASN A 97 11.81 12.08 -16.38
CA ASN A 97 12.17 13.49 -16.19
C ASN A 97 12.94 13.75 -14.88
N TYR A 98 12.99 12.78 -13.97
CA TYR A 98 13.59 12.93 -12.65
C TYR A 98 14.72 11.92 -12.44
N LYS A 99 15.93 12.28 -12.88
CA LYS A 99 17.11 11.38 -12.80
C LYS A 99 17.88 11.46 -11.48
N LYS A 100 17.58 12.45 -10.63
CA LYS A 100 18.24 12.70 -9.35
C LYS A 100 17.19 13.08 -8.31
N ALA A 101 17.57 13.06 -7.03
CA ALA A 101 16.71 13.59 -5.98
C ALA A 101 16.40 15.06 -6.24
N THR A 102 15.14 15.46 -6.11
CA THR A 102 14.69 16.84 -6.39
C THR A 102 13.70 17.28 -5.33
N LYS A 103 13.64 18.58 -5.07
CA LYS A 103 12.61 19.18 -4.24
C LYS A 103 11.46 19.64 -5.13
N ARG A 104 10.22 19.39 -4.72
CA ARG A 104 8.99 19.95 -5.29
C ARG A 104 8.30 20.76 -4.19
N GLY A 105 8.10 22.06 -4.43
CA GLY A 105 7.61 22.96 -3.39
C GLY A 105 8.49 22.94 -2.14
N ASP A 106 7.88 23.15 -0.97
CA ASP A 106 8.63 23.26 0.28
C ASP A 106 8.80 21.94 1.03
N ASN A 107 7.81 21.06 0.95
CA ASN A 107 7.76 19.88 1.81
C ASN A 107 7.81 18.54 1.06
N ILE A 108 7.95 18.54 -0.28
CA ILE A 108 8.05 17.30 -1.06
C ILE A 108 9.48 17.08 -1.54
N TYR A 109 10.06 15.95 -1.16
CA TYR A 109 11.36 15.48 -1.62
C TYR A 109 11.17 14.23 -2.46
N PHE A 110 11.42 14.36 -3.76
CA PHE A 110 11.35 13.27 -4.71
C PHE A 110 12.67 12.52 -4.82
N TYR A 111 12.60 11.20 -4.90
CA TYR A 111 13.73 10.30 -5.11
C TYR A 111 13.44 9.31 -6.25
N PRO A 112 14.34 9.16 -7.24
CA PRO A 112 14.19 8.18 -8.30
C PRO A 112 14.56 6.76 -7.84
N LEU A 113 13.85 6.28 -6.83
CA LEU A 113 14.03 4.99 -6.18
C LEU A 113 12.66 4.31 -6.08
N GLY A 114 12.63 2.99 -6.29
CA GLY A 114 11.46 2.17 -6.00
C GLY A 114 11.58 1.45 -4.66
N ILE A 115 10.45 0.89 -4.21
CA ILE A 115 10.41 -0.04 -3.09
C ILE A 115 10.37 -1.48 -3.59
N TYR A 116 11.06 -2.38 -2.90
CA TYR A 116 11.05 -3.80 -3.22
C TYR A 116 11.42 -4.65 -2.01
N GLY A 117 11.40 -5.98 -2.16
CA GLY A 117 11.75 -6.92 -1.09
C GLY A 117 13.25 -6.99 -0.75
N LYS A 118 14.12 -6.31 -1.50
CA LYS A 118 15.57 -6.23 -1.24
C LYS A 118 16.19 -5.02 -1.92
N ASN A 119 17.35 -4.61 -1.41
CA ASN A 119 18.18 -3.57 -2.02
C ASN A 119 18.84 -4.12 -3.30
N THR A 120 18.41 -3.65 -4.47
CA THR A 120 18.95 -4.13 -5.76
C THR A 120 18.70 -3.13 -6.88
N ILE A 121 19.16 -3.48 -8.09
CA ILE A 121 18.71 -2.89 -9.35
C ILE A 121 17.80 -3.93 -10.03
N LEU A 122 16.65 -3.49 -10.53
CA LEU A 122 15.73 -4.31 -11.32
C LEU A 122 15.60 -3.73 -12.72
N ASN A 123 15.47 -4.61 -13.72
CA ASN A 123 15.05 -4.19 -15.05
C ASN A 123 13.52 -4.07 -15.05
N ILE A 124 13.00 -2.85 -14.97
CA ILE A 124 11.56 -2.58 -15.03
C ILE A 124 11.18 -2.42 -16.51
N TYR A 125 10.20 -3.20 -16.95
CA TYR A 125 9.74 -3.21 -18.34
C TYR A 125 9.37 -1.78 -18.81
N GLY A 126 9.93 -1.33 -19.93
CA GLY A 126 9.69 0.02 -20.47
C GLY A 126 10.48 1.16 -19.81
N HIS A 127 11.17 0.91 -18.69
CA HIS A 127 11.91 1.92 -17.91
C HIS A 127 13.40 1.60 -17.73
N GLY A 128 13.81 0.35 -17.94
CA GLY A 128 15.21 -0.08 -17.87
C GLY A 128 15.67 -0.36 -16.44
N MET A 129 16.95 -0.12 -16.17
CA MET A 129 17.57 -0.47 -14.89
C MET A 129 17.24 0.56 -13.80
N CYS A 130 16.37 0.16 -12.89
CA CYS A 130 15.80 0.98 -11.83
C CYS A 130 16.33 0.53 -10.46
N ARG A 131 16.77 1.49 -9.64
CA ARG A 131 17.22 1.21 -8.27
C ARG A 131 16.01 1.04 -7.36
N VAL A 132 16.01 -0.04 -6.59
CA VAL A 132 14.98 -0.34 -5.59
C VAL A 132 15.59 -0.65 -4.23
N ARG A 133 14.85 -0.34 -3.16
CA ARG A 133 15.28 -0.49 -1.77
C ARG A 133 14.17 -1.09 -0.91
N THR A 134 14.52 -1.69 0.22
CA THR A 134 13.53 -1.99 1.26
C THR A 134 13.10 -0.72 1.98
N LEU A 135 11.90 -0.72 2.58
CA LEU A 135 11.42 0.44 3.34
C LEU A 135 12.33 0.74 4.54
N GLY A 136 12.79 -0.28 5.27
CA GLY A 136 13.73 -0.10 6.37
C GLY A 136 15.03 0.57 5.93
N THR A 137 15.56 0.22 4.75
CA THR A 137 16.74 0.88 4.19
C THR A 137 16.49 2.35 3.88
N LEU A 138 15.33 2.68 3.30
CA LEU A 138 14.95 4.07 3.03
C LEU A 138 14.81 4.87 4.34
N ARG A 139 14.09 4.33 5.32
CA ARG A 139 13.94 4.97 6.65
C ARG A 139 15.30 5.25 7.29
N LYS A 140 16.25 4.30 7.22
CA LYS A 140 17.62 4.50 7.71
C LYS A 140 18.38 5.56 6.92
N GLN A 141 18.32 5.52 5.59
CA GLN A 141 18.97 6.50 4.72
C GLN A 141 18.53 7.93 5.04
N PHE A 142 17.28 8.08 5.47
CA PHE A 142 16.66 9.36 5.77
C PHE A 142 16.59 9.71 7.26
N GLN A 143 17.16 8.87 8.13
CA GLN A 143 17.16 9.05 9.59
C GLN A 143 15.74 9.12 10.18
N ASP A 144 14.79 8.40 9.59
CA ASP A 144 13.39 8.31 10.03
C ASP A 144 13.09 7.03 10.82
N GLU A 145 14.11 6.26 11.23
CA GLU A 145 13.97 4.98 11.95
C GLU A 145 13.17 5.11 13.26
N ARG A 146 13.21 6.28 13.89
CA ARG A 146 12.47 6.61 15.12
C ARG A 146 11.28 7.54 14.89
N LYS A 147 11.02 7.95 13.65
CA LYS A 147 9.85 8.77 13.32
C LYS A 147 8.66 7.89 12.99
N VAL A 148 7.49 8.37 13.37
CA VAL A 148 6.22 7.82 12.92
C VAL A 148 5.99 8.31 11.48
N ILE A 149 5.61 7.38 10.61
CA ILE A 149 5.07 7.67 9.28
C ILE A 149 3.56 7.76 9.45
N ASP A 150 3.00 8.95 9.30
CA ASP A 150 1.57 9.20 9.41
C ASP A 150 0.81 8.51 8.28
N TYR A 151 1.40 8.47 7.09
CA TYR A 151 0.78 7.83 5.93
C TYR A 151 1.81 7.17 5.01
N LEU A 152 1.61 5.88 4.72
CA LEU A 152 2.39 5.11 3.75
C LEU A 152 1.48 4.76 2.56
N LYS A 153 1.67 5.45 1.43
CA LYS A 153 1.02 5.15 0.14
C LYS A 153 1.90 4.21 -0.69
N MET A 154 1.32 3.13 -1.20
CA MET A 154 1.98 2.15 -2.05
C MET A 154 1.12 1.81 -3.28
N ASP A 155 1.49 2.38 -4.41
CA ASP A 155 1.04 1.96 -5.74
C ASP A 155 2.33 1.77 -6.55
N VAL A 156 2.76 0.54 -6.76
CA VAL A 156 4.11 0.22 -7.26
C VAL A 156 4.11 -0.91 -8.27
N GLU A 157 2.99 -1.08 -8.95
CA GLU A 157 2.84 -1.90 -10.15
C GLU A 157 3.33 -3.35 -9.96
N GLY A 158 2.90 -3.99 -8.87
CA GLY A 158 3.22 -5.38 -8.54
C GLY A 158 4.39 -5.55 -7.58
N SER A 159 5.16 -4.49 -7.29
CA SER A 159 6.22 -4.54 -6.29
C SER A 159 5.70 -4.55 -4.85
N GLU A 160 4.40 -4.40 -4.62
CA GLU A 160 3.75 -4.42 -3.30
C GLU A 160 4.05 -5.75 -2.60
N TRP A 161 3.92 -6.87 -3.32
CA TRP A 161 4.05 -8.22 -2.76
C TRP A 161 5.44 -8.50 -2.15
N PRO A 162 6.56 -8.35 -2.88
CA PRO A 162 7.88 -8.51 -2.29
C PRO A 162 8.21 -7.41 -1.27
N ALA A 163 7.74 -6.18 -1.47
CA ALA A 163 7.96 -5.09 -0.51
C ALA A 163 7.32 -5.38 0.85
N LEU A 164 6.05 -5.79 0.87
CA LEU A 164 5.32 -6.14 2.10
C LEU A 164 5.98 -7.30 2.85
N LYS A 165 6.43 -8.34 2.14
CA LYS A 165 7.19 -9.45 2.75
C LYS A 165 8.44 -8.95 3.48
N ALA A 166 9.18 -8.00 2.90
CA ALA A 166 10.33 -7.40 3.57
C ALA A 166 9.93 -6.49 4.73
N ILE A 167 8.91 -5.63 4.56
CA ILE A 167 8.40 -4.75 5.62
C ILE A 167 8.00 -5.57 6.86
N PHE A 168 7.32 -6.71 6.69
CA PHE A 168 6.93 -7.57 7.80
C PHE A 168 8.14 -8.17 8.52
N ALA A 169 9.18 -8.55 7.79
CA ALA A 169 10.42 -9.07 8.36
C ALA A 169 11.23 -7.97 9.08
N GLU A 170 11.12 -6.72 8.65
CA GLU A 170 11.79 -5.56 9.28
C GLU A 170 11.14 -5.14 10.61
N GLY A 171 9.90 -5.58 10.89
CA GLY A 171 9.31 -5.58 12.23
C GLY A 171 8.94 -4.21 12.83
N PHE A 172 8.98 -3.13 12.05
CA PHE A 172 8.67 -1.78 12.55
C PHE A 172 7.23 -1.32 12.28
N LEU A 173 6.49 -2.01 11.41
CA LEU A 173 5.24 -1.53 10.82
C LEU A 173 4.20 -1.16 11.89
N SER A 174 3.95 -2.06 12.83
CA SER A 174 2.97 -1.88 13.91
C SER A 174 3.29 -0.72 14.86
N LYS A 175 4.55 -0.32 14.97
CA LYS A 175 5.02 0.70 15.91
C LYS A 175 5.20 2.09 15.28
N TYR A 176 5.50 2.16 13.99
CA TYR A 176 5.96 3.39 13.36
C TYR A 176 5.15 3.80 12.13
N VAL A 177 4.05 3.14 11.81
CA VAL A 177 3.19 3.54 10.69
C VAL A 177 1.74 3.62 11.15
N LYS A 178 1.12 4.81 11.05
CA LYS A 178 -0.27 5.05 11.48
C LYS A 178 -1.27 4.55 10.45
N GLN A 179 -1.06 4.90 9.18
CA GLN A 179 -1.96 4.55 8.09
C GLN A 179 -1.17 3.97 6.92
N ILE A 180 -1.76 2.98 6.27
CA ILE A 180 -1.20 2.36 5.07
C ILE A 180 -2.30 2.29 4.02
N SER A 181 -1.98 2.68 2.80
CA SER A 181 -2.86 2.55 1.66
C SER A 181 -2.10 1.89 0.53
N ILE A 182 -2.64 0.79 0.02
CA ILE A 182 -1.97 -0.06 -0.96
C ILE A 182 -2.91 -0.28 -2.13
N GLU A 183 -2.46 -0.02 -3.35
CA GLU A 183 -3.13 -0.54 -4.53
C GLU A 183 -2.61 -1.95 -4.84
N TYR A 184 -3.46 -2.94 -4.60
CA TYR A 184 -3.09 -4.33 -4.86
C TYR A 184 -3.24 -4.68 -6.34
N HIS A 185 -2.11 -4.74 -7.02
CA HIS A 185 -1.97 -5.22 -8.38
C HIS A 185 -2.10 -6.75 -8.47
N SER A 186 -3.31 -7.21 -8.81
CA SER A 186 -3.71 -8.62 -8.81
C SER A 186 -3.54 -9.30 -10.18
N TYR A 187 -2.45 -9.01 -10.89
CA TYR A 187 -2.19 -9.46 -12.27
C TYR A 187 -2.29 -10.98 -12.48
N ASP A 188 -2.01 -11.78 -11.45
CA ASP A 188 -1.97 -13.25 -11.49
C ASP A 188 -2.53 -13.89 -10.19
N SER A 189 -3.54 -13.25 -9.58
CA SER A 189 -4.16 -13.69 -8.30
C SER A 189 -4.62 -15.15 -8.29
N ALA A 190 -4.90 -15.73 -9.47
CA ALA A 190 -5.25 -17.14 -9.65
C ALA A 190 -4.11 -18.12 -9.29
N LYS A 191 -2.85 -17.74 -9.50
CA LYS A 191 -1.69 -18.62 -9.26
C LYS A 191 -1.11 -18.47 -7.86
N ASN A 192 -1.30 -17.29 -7.25
CA ASN A 192 -0.62 -16.90 -6.02
C ASN A 192 -1.58 -16.61 -4.85
N GLY A 193 -2.88 -16.88 -4.98
CA GLY A 193 -3.90 -16.48 -4.00
C GLY A 193 -3.56 -16.73 -2.52
N GLN A 194 -2.97 -17.89 -2.18
CA GLN A 194 -2.57 -18.17 -0.80
C GLN A 194 -1.54 -17.17 -0.24
N ASP A 195 -0.65 -16.64 -1.06
CA ASP A 195 0.30 -15.61 -0.63
C ASP A 195 -0.38 -14.26 -0.39
N TYR A 196 -1.47 -13.96 -1.10
CA TYR A 196 -2.29 -12.76 -0.88
C TYR A 196 -2.96 -12.83 0.49
N LEU A 197 -3.61 -13.95 0.79
CA LEU A 197 -4.30 -14.15 2.08
C LEU A 197 -3.34 -14.03 3.27
N LYS A 198 -2.12 -14.58 3.13
CA LYS A 198 -1.09 -14.46 4.18
C LYS A 198 -0.67 -13.01 4.41
N ILE A 199 -0.57 -12.21 3.36
CA ILE A 199 -0.20 -10.80 3.47
C ILE A 199 -1.32 -10.01 4.14
N LEU A 200 -2.57 -10.20 3.74
CA LEU A 200 -3.73 -9.55 4.36
C LEU A 200 -3.85 -9.92 5.84
N ALA A 201 -3.79 -11.21 6.15
CA ALA A 201 -3.81 -11.69 7.54
C ALA A 201 -2.65 -11.11 8.35
N ARG A 202 -1.45 -11.02 7.77
CA ARG A 202 -0.29 -10.45 8.45
C ARG A 202 -0.43 -8.96 8.74
N ILE A 203 -1.08 -8.19 7.88
CA ILE A 203 -1.39 -6.78 8.13
C ILE A 203 -2.33 -6.67 9.33
N GLU A 204 -3.39 -7.48 9.37
CA GLU A 204 -4.35 -7.53 10.47
C GLU A 204 -3.70 -7.95 11.80
N GLU A 205 -2.85 -8.99 11.80
CA GLU A 205 -2.05 -9.42 12.96
C GLU A 205 -1.13 -8.33 13.53
N LEU A 206 -0.69 -7.39 12.68
CA LEU A 206 0.15 -6.26 13.08
C LEU A 206 -0.68 -5.09 13.64
N GLY A 207 -1.99 -5.25 13.80
CA GLY A 207 -2.91 -4.28 14.40
C GLY A 207 -3.59 -3.35 13.39
N PHE A 208 -3.42 -3.58 12.09
CA PHE A 208 -4.06 -2.77 11.06
C PHE A 208 -5.47 -3.29 10.78
N ARG A 209 -6.40 -2.38 10.48
CA ARG A 209 -7.78 -2.74 10.11
C ARG A 209 -8.21 -1.97 8.88
N LYS A 210 -8.90 -2.65 7.96
CA LYS A 210 -9.43 -2.03 6.74
C LYS A 210 -10.58 -1.10 7.08
N TRP A 211 -10.51 0.12 6.58
CA TRP A 211 -11.54 1.12 6.79
C TRP A 211 -12.16 1.67 5.50
N ASN A 212 -11.49 1.48 4.37
CA ASN A 212 -12.04 1.80 3.05
C ASN A 212 -11.42 0.90 1.96
N VAL A 213 -12.15 0.78 0.84
CA VAL A 213 -11.72 0.07 -0.37
C VAL A 213 -12.22 0.86 -1.58
N HIS A 214 -11.32 1.16 -2.52
CA HIS A 214 -11.65 1.84 -3.77
C HIS A 214 -11.20 0.99 -4.96
N TRP A 215 -12.07 0.89 -5.97
CA TRP A 215 -11.79 0.14 -7.18
C TRP A 215 -11.24 1.06 -8.25
N ASN A 216 -9.97 0.88 -8.61
CA ASN A 216 -9.40 1.64 -9.71
C ASN A 216 -9.96 1.11 -11.04
N MET A 217 -10.94 1.81 -11.58
CA MET A 217 -11.63 1.44 -12.82
C MET A 217 -10.82 1.69 -14.09
N ASN A 218 -9.69 2.41 -13.97
CA ASN A 218 -8.75 2.72 -15.05
C ASN A 218 -7.66 1.64 -15.21
N CYS A 219 -7.51 0.76 -14.22
CA CYS A 219 -6.62 -0.39 -14.31
C CYS A 219 -7.14 -1.47 -15.28
N LEU A 220 -6.23 -2.36 -15.70
CA LEU A 220 -6.53 -3.55 -16.49
C LEU A 220 -7.68 -4.36 -15.87
N ARG A 221 -8.61 -4.81 -16.71
CA ARG A 221 -9.77 -5.60 -16.28
C ARG A 221 -9.52 -7.09 -16.52
N MET A 222 -10.20 -7.92 -15.74
CA MET A 222 -10.30 -9.36 -15.95
C MET A 222 -11.76 -9.75 -16.05
N THR A 223 -12.12 -10.49 -17.10
CA THR A 223 -13.45 -11.08 -17.23
C THR A 223 -13.45 -12.46 -16.56
N ARG A 224 -14.38 -12.68 -15.62
CA ARG A 224 -14.68 -14.01 -15.05
C ARG A 224 -16.19 -14.19 -14.96
N ASN A 225 -16.72 -15.27 -15.55
CA ASN A 225 -18.15 -15.61 -15.52
C ASN A 225 -19.04 -14.39 -15.83
N ASP A 226 -18.75 -13.71 -16.95
CA ASP A 226 -19.45 -12.50 -17.43
C ASP A 226 -19.35 -11.24 -16.55
N LEU A 227 -18.59 -11.29 -15.45
CA LEU A 227 -18.25 -10.12 -14.63
C LEU A 227 -16.88 -9.57 -15.05
N SER A 228 -16.85 -8.29 -15.40
CA SER A 228 -15.61 -7.52 -15.63
C SER A 228 -15.18 -6.87 -14.33
N ILE A 229 -14.09 -7.37 -13.73
CA ILE A 229 -13.56 -6.89 -12.45
C ILE A 229 -12.22 -6.21 -12.71
N THR A 230 -11.96 -5.08 -12.05
CA THR A 230 -10.62 -4.45 -12.09
C THR A 230 -9.56 -5.35 -11.46
N ARG A 231 -8.32 -5.28 -11.95
CA ARG A 231 -7.17 -5.99 -11.38
C ARG A 231 -6.45 -5.18 -10.30
N CYS A 232 -6.87 -3.94 -10.07
CA CYS A 232 -6.28 -3.06 -9.08
C CYS A 232 -7.33 -2.63 -8.07
N THR A 233 -6.96 -2.66 -6.80
CA THR A 233 -7.86 -2.32 -5.71
C THR A 233 -7.05 -1.60 -4.65
N GLU A 234 -7.40 -0.34 -4.41
CA GLU A 234 -6.87 0.46 -3.33
C GLU A 234 -7.52 0.02 -2.03
N VAL A 235 -6.72 -0.39 -1.06
CA VAL A 235 -7.20 -0.80 0.26
C VAL A 235 -6.53 0.07 1.31
N TYR A 236 -7.36 0.60 2.19
CA TYR A 236 -6.98 1.61 3.16
C TYR A 236 -7.04 1.04 4.58
N TYR A 237 -5.94 1.18 5.30
CA TYR A 237 -5.76 0.62 6.63
C TYR A 237 -5.39 1.70 7.64
N VAL A 238 -5.94 1.58 8.85
CA VAL A 238 -5.48 2.31 10.04
C VAL A 238 -4.87 1.32 11.03
N ASN A 239 -3.82 1.75 11.73
CA ASN A 239 -3.14 0.97 12.75
C ASN A 239 -3.78 1.21 14.13
N MET A 240 -4.52 0.24 14.63
CA MET A 240 -5.21 0.34 15.91
C MET A 240 -4.28 0.41 17.12
N ASN A 241 -2.98 0.16 16.97
CA ASN A 241 -2.00 0.40 18.04
C ASN A 241 -1.77 1.89 18.34
N PHE A 242 -2.27 2.79 17.49
CA PHE A 242 -2.24 4.24 17.69
C PHE A 242 -3.56 4.81 18.21
N PHE A 243 -4.61 3.99 18.34
CA PHE A 243 -5.92 4.41 18.85
C PHE A 243 -5.88 4.62 20.37
#